data_AF-A0A6V7PV63-F1
#
_entry.id   AF-A0A6V7PV63-F1
#
_cell.length_a   1.000
_cell.length_b   1.000
_cell.length_c   1.000
_cell.angle_alpha   90.00
_cell.angle_beta   90.00
_cell.angle_gamma   90.00
#
_symmetry.space_group_name_H-M   'P 1'
#
loop_
_entity.id
_entity.type
_entity.pdbx_description
1 polymer ?
#
loop_
_entity_poly.entity_id
_entity_poly.type
_entity_poly.pdbx_seq_one_letter_code
_entity_poly.pdbx_strand_id
1 'polypeptide(L)'
;MYFRLSKVNEGGPSTSSSSENQDMKTTHSGVLEFTARENSAELPPHVWTNLFPDTNVEVPLIEVRYASLPKGTYAKLKPEAVGFSDLPNHKAILETTLRKHATLSEGDVITVYYGELQYRLRVLELKPSSSVSILETDIEVDIEGSDSVLDNKNEQHVLIPLVLGKAESGIVEEGKFKYYKFSI
;
A
#
# COMPACT_ATOMS: atom_id res chain seq x y z
N MET A 1 -0.77 -10.88 -17.75
CA MET A 1 -2.10 -10.30 -18.06
C MET A 1 -2.50 -9.45 -16.88
N TYR A 2 -3.01 -8.23 -17.11
CA TYR A 2 -3.38 -7.32 -16.03
C TYR A 2 -4.84 -6.90 -16.19
N PHE A 3 -5.46 -6.57 -15.07
CA PHE A 3 -6.83 -6.12 -15.01
C PHE A 3 -6.92 -4.87 -14.15
N ARG A 4 -7.78 -3.95 -14.56
CA ARG A 4 -8.27 -2.84 -13.77
C ARG A 4 -9.49 -3.32 -12.98
N LEU A 5 -9.47 -3.09 -11.68
CA LEU A 5 -10.56 -3.40 -10.76
C LEU A 5 -11.16 -2.09 -10.26
N SER A 6 -12.48 -2.05 -10.19
CA SER A 6 -13.21 -0.93 -9.60
C SER A 6 -14.47 -1.41 -8.90
N LYS A 7 -14.83 -0.76 -7.79
CA LYS A 7 -16.09 -1.03 -7.08
C LYS A 7 -17.27 -0.61 -7.95
N VAL A 8 -18.25 -1.49 -8.13
CA VAL A 8 -19.53 -1.15 -8.74
C VAL A 8 -20.42 -0.55 -7.65
N ASN A 9 -20.89 0.68 -7.84
CA ASN A 9 -21.98 1.19 -7.01
C ASN A 9 -23.28 0.56 -7.46
N GLU A 10 -24.08 0.03 -6.53
CA GLU A 10 -25.46 -0.36 -6.79
C GLU A 10 -26.34 0.89 -7.01
N GLY A 11 -26.15 1.52 -8.16
CA GLY A 11 -27.06 2.47 -8.78
C GLY A 11 -27.12 2.09 -10.25
N GLY A 12 -28.33 1.88 -10.78
CA GLY A 12 -28.57 1.29 -12.10
C GLY A 12 -27.92 2.04 -13.29
N PRO A 13 -28.18 1.59 -14.54
CA PRO A 13 -27.44 2.09 -15.70
C PRO A 13 -27.86 3.52 -16.03
N SER A 14 -27.09 4.51 -15.56
CA SER A 14 -27.24 5.90 -15.96
C SER A 14 -26.24 6.26 -17.05
N THR A 15 -26.70 6.17 -18.29
CA THR A 15 -26.18 6.96 -19.40
C THR A 15 -26.41 8.44 -19.10
N SER A 16 -25.36 9.20 -18.76
CA SER A 16 -25.17 10.60 -19.18
C SER A 16 -24.07 11.29 -18.37
N SER A 17 -23.17 11.92 -19.10
CA SER A 17 -22.25 12.98 -18.69
C SER A 17 -22.81 13.94 -17.62
N SER A 18 -22.24 13.95 -16.41
CA SER A 18 -21.90 15.16 -15.61
C SER A 18 -21.40 14.80 -14.20
N SER A 19 -20.10 14.98 -13.99
CA SER A 19 -19.49 15.60 -12.81
C SER A 19 -20.20 15.51 -11.44
N GLU A 20 -20.00 14.39 -10.75
CA GLU A 20 -19.79 14.37 -9.29
C GLU A 20 -18.59 13.45 -9.04
N ASN A 21 -17.46 14.02 -8.59
CA ASN A 21 -16.25 13.28 -8.22
C ASN A 21 -16.51 12.49 -6.91
N GLN A 22 -17.30 11.42 -6.98
CA GLN A 22 -16.98 10.27 -6.15
C GLN A 22 -15.77 9.65 -6.82
N ASP A 23 -14.57 9.88 -6.27
CA ASP A 23 -13.34 9.24 -6.73
C ASP A 23 -13.54 7.72 -6.66
N MET A 24 -13.99 7.15 -7.77
CA MET A 24 -14.27 5.73 -7.90
C MET A 24 -12.91 5.05 -7.85
N LYS A 25 -12.54 4.57 -6.66
CA LYS A 25 -11.24 3.97 -6.40
C LYS A 25 -11.03 2.82 -7.37
N THR A 26 -9.96 2.92 -8.13
CA THR A 26 -9.55 1.88 -9.07
C THR A 26 -8.15 1.45 -8.76
N THR A 27 -7.92 0.15 -8.78
CA THR A 27 -6.59 -0.44 -8.63
C THR A 27 -6.36 -1.42 -9.77
N HIS A 28 -5.10 -1.81 -9.98
CA HIS A 28 -4.75 -2.80 -10.97
C HIS A 28 -4.16 -4.02 -10.28
N SER A 29 -4.42 -5.19 -10.85
CA SER A 29 -3.82 -6.45 -10.41
C SER A 29 -3.45 -7.33 -11.58
N GLY A 30 -2.42 -8.15 -11.39
CA GLY A 30 -2.17 -9.32 -12.22
C GLY A 30 -3.15 -10.44 -11.89
N VAL A 31 -3.21 -11.45 -12.75
CA VAL A 31 -3.89 -12.73 -12.48
C VAL A 31 -2.86 -13.83 -12.26
N LEU A 32 -3.06 -14.59 -11.18
CA LEU A 32 -2.27 -15.78 -10.88
C LEU A 32 -2.86 -17.01 -11.60
N GLU A 33 -4.16 -17.26 -11.43
CA GLU A 33 -4.85 -18.42 -12.01
C GLU A 33 -6.34 -18.13 -12.25
N PHE A 34 -6.98 -18.97 -13.08
CA PHE A 34 -8.39 -18.90 -13.42
C PHE A 34 -9.15 -20.12 -12.85
N THR A 35 -9.14 -20.24 -11.52
CA THR A 35 -9.72 -21.37 -10.76
C THR A 35 -10.94 -20.97 -9.94
N ALA A 36 -11.23 -19.67 -9.84
CA ALA A 36 -12.36 -19.14 -9.10
C ALA A 36 -13.70 -19.66 -9.66
N ARG A 37 -14.72 -19.72 -8.79
CA ARG A 37 -16.08 -20.11 -9.19
C ARG A 37 -16.65 -19.08 -10.18
N GLU A 38 -17.61 -19.51 -10.98
CA GLU A 38 -18.34 -18.62 -11.87
C GLU A 38 -18.88 -17.40 -11.13
N ASN A 39 -18.75 -16.22 -11.74
CA ASN A 39 -19.14 -14.93 -11.17
C ASN A 39 -18.46 -14.55 -9.85
N SER A 40 -17.26 -15.09 -9.58
CA SER A 40 -16.45 -14.73 -8.41
C SER A 40 -15.00 -14.47 -8.80
N ALA A 41 -14.32 -13.66 -8.00
CA ALA A 41 -12.89 -13.42 -8.11
C ALA A 41 -12.29 -13.35 -6.71
N GLU A 42 -11.16 -14.02 -6.51
CA GLU A 42 -10.39 -13.93 -5.28
C GLU A 42 -9.32 -12.85 -5.43
N LEU A 43 -9.25 -11.94 -4.47
CA LEU A 43 -8.34 -10.80 -4.50
C LEU A 43 -7.26 -10.96 -3.42
N PRO A 44 -5.99 -10.64 -3.74
CA PRO A 44 -4.97 -10.51 -2.73
C PRO A 44 -5.36 -9.46 -1.67
N PRO A 45 -4.92 -9.62 -0.40
CA PRO A 45 -5.26 -8.69 0.68
C PRO A 45 -4.92 -7.22 0.36
N HIS A 46 -3.79 -6.97 -0.31
CA HIS A 46 -3.38 -5.62 -0.68
C HIS A 46 -4.33 -4.98 -1.72
N VAL A 47 -4.78 -5.75 -2.71
CA VAL A 47 -5.77 -5.29 -3.72
C VAL A 47 -7.10 -5.00 -3.04
N TRP A 48 -7.52 -5.87 -2.12
CA TRP A 48 -8.75 -5.68 -1.35
C TRP A 48 -8.72 -4.40 -0.52
N THR A 49 -7.65 -4.16 0.25
CA THR A 49 -7.53 -2.94 1.08
C THR A 49 -7.50 -1.66 0.24
N ASN A 50 -6.95 -1.70 -0.98
CA ASN A 50 -6.94 -0.54 -1.87
C ASN A 50 -8.34 -0.24 -2.46
N LEU A 51 -9.12 -1.28 -2.79
CA LEU A 51 -10.49 -1.12 -3.30
C LEU A 51 -11.52 -0.80 -2.21
N PHE A 52 -11.36 -1.42 -1.04
CA PHE A 52 -12.30 -1.37 0.07
C PHE A 52 -11.58 -0.92 1.34
N PRO A 53 -11.24 0.38 1.44
CA PRO A 53 -10.66 0.93 2.66
C PRO A 53 -11.64 0.85 3.84
N ASP A 54 -12.94 0.91 3.56
CA ASP A 54 -14.00 0.81 4.55
C ASP A 54 -14.44 -0.66 4.67
N THR A 55 -14.12 -1.30 5.80
CA THR A 55 -14.31 -2.74 6.10
C THR A 55 -15.78 -3.20 6.17
N ASN A 56 -16.74 -2.39 5.72
CA ASN A 56 -18.17 -2.58 6.02
C ASN A 56 -18.97 -3.22 4.88
N VAL A 57 -18.32 -3.96 3.97
CA VAL A 57 -19.01 -4.63 2.85
C VAL A 57 -18.70 -6.13 2.88
N GLU A 58 -19.72 -6.95 3.15
CA GLU A 58 -19.59 -8.41 3.20
C GLU A 58 -19.28 -9.03 1.84
N VAL A 59 -19.87 -8.53 0.75
CA VAL A 59 -19.59 -9.00 -0.62
C VAL A 59 -19.78 -7.86 -1.64
N PRO A 60 -18.75 -7.04 -1.93
CA PRO A 60 -18.85 -5.97 -2.91
C PRO A 60 -18.85 -6.52 -4.34
N LEU A 61 -19.71 -5.97 -5.21
CA LEU A 61 -19.61 -6.20 -6.63
C LEU A 61 -18.44 -5.41 -7.21
N ILE A 62 -17.55 -6.09 -7.94
CA ILE A 62 -16.40 -5.47 -8.62
C ILE A 62 -16.54 -5.60 -10.13
N GLU A 63 -16.14 -4.54 -10.81
CA GLU A 63 -15.94 -4.56 -12.25
C GLU A 63 -14.47 -4.88 -12.53
N VAL A 64 -14.25 -5.89 -13.38
CA VAL A 64 -12.93 -6.33 -13.81
C VAL A 64 -12.80 -6.08 -15.31
N ARG A 65 -11.88 -5.20 -15.70
CA ARG A 65 -11.61 -4.90 -17.11
C ARG A 65 -10.17 -5.24 -17.46
N TYR A 66 -9.95 -5.86 -18.61
CA TYR A 66 -8.60 -6.07 -19.12
C TYR A 66 -7.86 -4.74 -19.25
N ALA A 67 -6.60 -4.71 -18.82
CA ALA A 67 -5.73 -3.54 -18.90
C ALA A 67 -4.36 -3.94 -19.47
N SER A 68 -3.85 -3.11 -20.39
CA SER A 68 -2.47 -3.20 -20.85
C SER A 68 -1.63 -2.19 -20.09
N LEU A 69 -0.67 -2.66 -19.29
CA LEU A 69 0.16 -1.82 -18.44
C LEU A 69 1.60 -1.80 -18.95
N PRO A 70 2.22 -0.62 -19.09
CA PRO A 70 3.64 -0.53 -19.39
C PRO A 70 4.48 -0.99 -18.18
N LYS A 71 5.73 -1.37 -18.43
CA LYS A 71 6.69 -1.64 -17.36
C LYS A 71 7.03 -0.34 -16.63
N GLY A 72 6.97 -0.38 -15.30
CA GLY A 72 7.28 0.76 -14.45
C GLY A 72 8.78 1.03 -14.41
N THR A 73 9.17 2.29 -14.54
CA THR A 73 10.58 2.71 -14.47
C THR A 73 10.86 3.52 -13.21
N TYR A 74 9.85 4.20 -12.68
CA TYR A 74 9.96 5.03 -11.49
C TYR A 74 8.68 5.00 -10.66
N ALA A 75 8.83 4.95 -9.34
CA ALA A 75 7.75 5.10 -8.38
C ALA A 75 8.15 6.04 -7.24
N LYS A 76 7.32 7.05 -6.99
CA LYS A 76 7.43 7.92 -5.82
C LYS A 76 6.48 7.45 -4.74
N LEU A 77 7.00 7.09 -3.58
CA LEU A 77 6.25 6.57 -2.45
C LEU A 77 6.34 7.52 -1.26
N LYS A 78 5.24 7.68 -0.52
CA LYS A 78 5.18 8.48 0.71
C LYS A 78 4.72 7.62 1.88
N PRO A 79 5.54 7.44 2.93
CA PRO A 79 5.10 6.81 4.17
C PRO A 79 3.97 7.62 4.82
N GLU A 80 2.88 6.95 5.22
CA GLU A 80 1.78 7.59 5.97
C GLU A 80 2.18 7.88 7.43
N ALA A 81 3.16 7.15 7.97
CA ALA A 81 3.70 7.34 9.32
C ALA A 81 5.20 7.60 9.29
N VAL A 82 5.71 8.27 10.32
CA VAL A 82 7.15 8.47 10.51
C VAL A 82 7.84 7.15 10.87
N GLY A 83 9.15 7.08 10.66
CA GLY A 83 9.98 5.94 11.09
C GLY A 83 10.29 4.89 10.02
N PHE A 84 9.60 4.87 8.87
CA PHE A 84 9.96 3.95 7.78
C PHE A 84 11.38 4.19 7.26
N SER A 85 11.74 5.46 7.03
CA SER A 85 13.08 5.85 6.58
C SER A 85 14.18 5.58 7.62
N ASP A 86 13.80 5.46 8.90
CA ASP A 86 14.69 5.18 10.02
C ASP A 86 14.98 3.68 10.22
N LEU A 87 14.27 2.81 9.49
CA LEU A 87 14.47 1.37 9.54
C LEU A 87 15.81 0.97 8.92
N PRO A 88 16.55 0.05 9.55
CA PRO A 88 17.71 -0.55 8.93
C PRO A 88 17.28 -1.33 7.68
N ASN A 89 18.02 -1.19 6.58
CA ASN A 89 17.74 -1.89 5.31
C ASN A 89 16.32 -1.66 4.74
N HIS A 90 15.68 -0.50 4.99
CA HIS A 90 14.35 -0.16 4.48
C HIS A 90 14.18 -0.42 2.97
N LYS A 91 15.22 -0.18 2.16
CA LYS A 91 15.21 -0.45 0.71
C LYS A 91 14.99 -1.94 0.39
N ALA A 92 15.69 -2.84 1.06
CA ALA A 92 15.58 -4.28 0.81
C ALA A 92 14.22 -4.84 1.26
N ILE A 93 13.70 -4.32 2.38
CA ILE A 93 12.36 -4.68 2.89
C ILE A 93 11.27 -4.22 1.90
N LEU A 94 11.42 -3.00 1.38
CA LEU A 94 10.53 -2.45 0.37
C LEU A 94 10.56 -3.28 -0.92
N GLU A 95 11.76 -3.59 -1.42
CA GLU A 95 11.94 -4.42 -2.62
C GLU A 95 11.28 -5.79 -2.46
N THR A 96 11.47 -6.44 -1.31
CA THR A 96 10.84 -7.73 -1.00
C THR A 96 9.31 -7.64 -0.99
N THR A 97 8.77 -6.54 -0.47
CA THR A 97 7.33 -6.27 -0.48
C THR A 97 6.82 -6.02 -1.90
N LEU A 98 7.53 -5.22 -2.70
CA LEU A 98 7.17 -4.90 -4.07
C LEU A 98 7.17 -6.15 -4.97
N ARG A 99 8.08 -7.11 -4.76
CA ARG A 99 8.08 -8.39 -5.49
C ARG A 99 6.79 -9.21 -5.33
N LYS A 100 6.01 -8.97 -4.27
CA LYS A 100 4.70 -9.63 -4.06
C LYS A 100 3.56 -8.95 -4.83
N HIS A 101 3.82 -7.83 -5.47
CA HIS A 101 2.86 -7.04 -6.22
C HIS A 101 3.17 -7.17 -7.71
N ALA A 102 2.15 -7.41 -8.54
CA ALA A 102 2.33 -7.47 -9.99
C ALA A 102 2.28 -6.08 -10.66
N THR A 103 1.61 -5.14 -9.99
CA THR A 103 1.21 -3.83 -10.52
C THR A 103 1.18 -2.81 -9.39
N LEU A 104 1.39 -1.55 -9.75
CA LEU A 104 1.16 -0.39 -8.89
C LEU A 104 0.27 0.61 -9.64
N SER A 105 -0.64 1.25 -8.91
CA SER A 105 -1.43 2.37 -9.40
C SER A 105 -1.19 3.59 -8.51
N GLU A 106 -1.26 4.78 -9.09
CA GLU A 106 -1.20 6.03 -8.32
C GLU A 106 -2.35 6.08 -7.30
N GLY A 107 -2.03 6.44 -6.06
CA GLY A 107 -2.97 6.43 -4.94
C GLY A 107 -3.12 5.10 -4.21
N ASP A 108 -2.59 3.99 -4.74
CA ASP A 108 -2.56 2.71 -4.01
C ASP A 108 -1.72 2.82 -2.73
N VAL A 109 -2.07 2.03 -1.71
CA VAL A 109 -1.30 1.92 -0.47
C VAL A 109 -0.62 0.56 -0.40
N ILE A 110 0.68 0.58 -0.22
CA ILE A 110 1.54 -0.59 -0.03
C ILE A 110 1.79 -0.75 1.46
N THR A 111 1.54 -1.95 1.98
CA THR A 111 1.83 -2.28 3.38
C THR A 111 3.13 -3.06 3.46
N VAL A 112 4.11 -2.50 4.17
CA VAL A 112 5.41 -3.09 4.42
C VAL A 112 5.49 -3.55 5.87
N TYR A 113 6.01 -4.75 6.10
CA TYR A 113 6.16 -5.34 7.42
C TYR A 113 7.64 -5.41 7.83
N TYR A 114 7.94 -5.03 9.06
CA TYR A 114 9.24 -5.19 9.69
C TYR A 114 9.08 -5.81 11.08
N GLY A 115 9.22 -7.13 11.17
CA GLY A 115 8.82 -7.88 12.36
C GLY A 115 7.32 -7.69 12.63
N GLU A 116 6.98 -7.18 13.80
CA GLU A 116 5.61 -6.85 14.22
C GLU A 116 5.17 -5.44 13.80
N LEU A 117 6.08 -4.64 13.22
CA LEU A 117 5.78 -3.27 12.78
C LEU A 117 5.19 -3.26 11.38
N GLN A 118 4.11 -2.49 11.20
CA GLN A 118 3.46 -2.29 9.92
C GLN A 118 3.59 -0.83 9.47
N TYR A 119 4.13 -0.63 8.27
CA TYR A 119 4.28 0.67 7.64
C TYR A 119 3.42 0.74 6.39
N ARG A 120 2.66 1.81 6.23
CA ARG A 120 1.82 2.05 5.05
C ARG A 120 2.49 3.12 4.20
N LEU A 121 2.73 2.81 2.93
CA LEU A 121 3.34 3.71 1.97
C LEU A 121 2.35 3.95 0.83
N ARG A 122 1.98 5.20 0.60
CA ARG A 122 1.12 5.59 -0.50
C ARG A 122 1.94 5.84 -1.76
N VAL A 123 1.45 5.34 -2.89
CA VAL A 123 2.01 5.66 -4.20
C VAL A 123 1.55 7.07 -4.60
N LEU A 124 2.49 7.98 -4.82
CA LEU A 124 2.22 9.35 -5.23
C LEU A 124 2.28 9.51 -6.75
N GLU A 125 3.33 8.98 -7.37
CA GLU A 125 3.62 9.18 -8.79
C GLU A 125 4.24 7.91 -9.36
N LEU A 126 3.86 7.57 -10.59
CA LEU A 126 4.42 6.44 -11.35
C LEU A 126 4.84 6.90 -12.75
N LYS A 127 5.88 6.25 -13.31
CA LYS A 127 6.29 6.43 -14.71
C LYS A 127 6.44 5.09 -15.41
N PRO A 128 6.04 5.00 -16.69
CA PRO A 128 5.62 6.09 -17.59
C PRO A 128 4.12 6.44 -17.57
N SER A 129 3.32 5.75 -16.75
CA SER A 129 1.87 5.90 -16.70
C SER A 129 1.41 5.90 -15.23
N SER A 130 0.18 6.35 -14.98
CA SER A 130 -0.44 6.35 -13.64
C SER A 130 -0.73 4.94 -13.09
N SER A 131 -0.53 3.91 -13.90
CA SER A 131 -0.55 2.51 -13.49
C SER A 131 0.46 1.74 -14.31
N VAL A 132 1.29 0.94 -13.64
CA VAL A 132 2.43 0.26 -14.25
C VAL A 132 2.53 -1.17 -13.74
N SER A 133 3.14 -2.05 -14.53
CA SER A 133 3.58 -3.34 -14.04
C SER A 133 4.97 -3.26 -13.44
N ILE A 134 5.12 -3.86 -12.27
CA ILE A 134 6.40 -4.01 -11.55
C ILE A 134 6.86 -5.46 -11.47
N LEU A 135 6.18 -6.36 -12.20
CA LEU A 135 6.56 -7.76 -12.28
C LEU A 135 7.91 -7.87 -13.01
N GLU A 136 8.90 -8.49 -12.36
CA GLU A 136 10.23 -8.76 -12.93
C GLU A 136 10.87 -7.53 -13.60
N THR A 137 10.70 -6.37 -12.99
CA THR A 137 11.19 -5.10 -13.53
C THR A 137 11.94 -4.34 -12.45
N ASP A 138 13.09 -3.81 -12.82
CA ASP A 138 13.87 -2.91 -11.97
C ASP A 138 13.23 -1.51 -12.04
N ILE A 139 12.53 -1.15 -10.96
CA ILE A 139 11.89 0.15 -10.81
C ILE A 139 12.70 1.02 -9.85
N GLU A 140 12.99 2.26 -10.22
CA GLU A 140 13.59 3.22 -9.30
C GLU A 140 12.54 3.70 -8.31
N VAL A 141 12.83 3.56 -7.02
CA VAL A 141 11.90 3.95 -5.95
C VAL A 141 12.45 5.15 -5.19
N ASP A 142 11.71 6.26 -5.24
CA ASP A 142 11.96 7.45 -4.45
C ASP A 142 11.00 7.49 -3.26
N ILE A 143 11.54 7.73 -2.07
CA ILE A 143 10.76 7.79 -0.82
C ILE A 143 10.72 9.25 -0.39
N GLU A 144 9.55 9.87 -0.52
CA GLU A 144 9.33 11.22 -0.02
C GLU A 144 9.34 11.21 1.51
N GLY A 145 10.05 12.18 2.10
CA GLY A 145 10.03 12.39 3.54
C GLY A 145 8.60 12.60 4.05
N SER A 146 8.26 11.98 5.19
CA SER A 146 7.03 12.32 5.91
C SER A 146 7.20 13.73 6.50
N ASP A 147 6.36 14.68 6.08
CA ASP A 147 6.37 16.07 6.57
C ASP A 147 5.72 16.23 7.96
N SER A 148 5.20 15.17 8.57
CA SER A 148 4.48 15.28 9.85
C SER A 148 5.43 15.13 11.03
N VAL A 149 6.08 16.25 11.39
CA VAL A 149 6.61 16.51 12.74
C VAL A 149 5.47 16.75 13.76
N LEU A 150 4.20 16.70 13.34
CA LEU A 150 3.07 17.08 14.19
C LEU A 150 1.98 16.00 14.12
N ASP A 151 1.57 15.56 15.32
CA ASP A 151 0.38 14.77 15.65
C ASP A 151 0.48 13.25 15.51
N ASN A 152 1.11 12.58 16.50
CA ASN A 152 0.39 11.74 17.48
C ASN A 152 1.34 10.97 18.41
N LYS A 153 1.18 11.18 19.73
CA LYS A 153 1.95 10.52 20.83
C LYS A 153 1.72 9.00 20.98
N ASN A 154 1.20 8.31 19.97
CA ASN A 154 0.77 6.91 20.04
C ASN A 154 1.29 6.01 18.92
N GLU A 155 2.22 6.47 18.09
CA GLU A 155 2.70 5.66 16.96
C GLU A 155 3.60 4.52 17.44
N GLN A 156 3.05 3.31 17.43
CA GLN A 156 3.76 2.05 17.69
C GLN A 156 4.83 1.75 16.62
N HIS A 157 4.96 2.57 15.59
CA HIS A 157 5.72 2.29 14.38
C HIS A 157 7.06 3.03 14.30
N VAL A 158 7.57 3.61 15.40
CA VAL A 158 8.89 4.27 15.41
C VAL A 158 9.88 3.48 16.26
N LEU A 159 11.02 3.13 15.67
CA LEU A 159 12.13 2.52 16.40
C LEU A 159 12.87 3.58 17.22
N ILE A 160 12.79 3.47 18.54
CA ILE A 160 13.45 4.41 19.46
C ILE A 160 14.95 4.05 19.58
N PRO A 161 15.89 4.96 19.27
CA PRO A 161 17.31 4.68 19.37
C PRO A 161 17.75 4.57 20.84
N LEU A 162 18.35 3.44 21.21
CA LEU A 162 18.99 3.25 22.51
C LEU A 162 20.42 3.78 22.48
N VAL A 163 20.77 4.57 23.50
CA VAL A 163 22.12 5.11 23.69
C VAL A 163 22.88 4.25 24.69
N LEU A 164 24.05 3.74 24.29
CA LEU A 164 24.94 2.99 25.18
C LEU A 164 25.26 3.82 26.44
N GLY A 165 25.02 3.22 27.61
CA GLY A 165 25.22 3.87 28.92
C GLY A 165 24.00 4.62 29.47
N LYS A 166 22.91 4.75 28.71
CA LYS A 166 21.64 5.31 29.19
C LYS A 166 20.61 4.19 29.36
N ALA A 167 20.11 4.02 30.58
CA ALA A 167 18.99 3.11 30.83
C ALA A 167 17.70 3.76 30.31
N GLU A 168 16.93 3.02 29.53
CA GLU A 168 15.60 3.44 29.07
C GLU A 168 14.54 2.61 29.77
N SER A 169 13.52 3.26 30.34
CA SER A 169 12.38 2.61 30.98
C SER A 169 11.10 3.35 30.61
N GLY A 170 9.98 2.62 30.60
CA GLY A 170 8.68 3.21 30.28
C GLY A 170 7.55 2.24 30.57
N ILE A 171 6.37 2.80 30.76
CA ILE A 171 5.13 2.03 30.90
C ILE A 171 4.57 1.81 29.49
N VAL A 172 4.07 0.60 29.24
CA VAL A 172 3.30 0.24 28.05
C VAL A 172 1.96 -0.33 28.50
N GLU A 173 0.89 -0.02 27.77
CA GLU A 173 -0.42 -0.63 28.00
C GLU A 173 -0.40 -2.09 27.57
N GLU A 174 -1.28 -2.91 28.14
CA GLU A 174 -1.43 -4.31 27.76
C GLU A 174 -1.72 -4.44 26.26
N GLY A 175 -0.93 -5.27 25.56
CA GLY A 175 -1.01 -5.44 24.10
C GLY A 175 -0.32 -4.36 23.27
N LYS A 176 0.28 -3.33 23.89
CA LYS A 176 1.12 -2.33 23.20
C LYS A 176 2.60 -2.60 23.46
N PHE A 177 3.41 -2.50 22.41
CA PHE A 177 4.86 -2.71 22.49
C PHE A 177 5.61 -1.44 22.07
N LYS A 178 6.76 -1.19 22.72
CA LYS A 178 7.74 -0.19 22.30
C LYS A 178 8.92 -0.90 21.66
N TYR A 179 9.30 -0.45 20.47
CA TYR A 179 10.38 -1.05 19.71
C TYR A 179 11.60 -0.15 19.75
N TYR A 180 12.75 -0.76 20.00
CA TYR A 180 14.01 -0.06 20.18
C TYR A 180 15.01 -0.51 19.12
N LYS A 181 15.85 0.42 18.65
CA LYS A 181 17.01 0.10 17.80
C LYS A 181 18.32 0.38 18.52
N PHE A 182 19.26 -0.53 18.37
CA PHE A 182 20.65 -0.28 18.75
C PHE A 182 21.32 0.49 17.62
N SER A 183 21.81 1.69 17.91
CA SER A 183 22.76 2.39 17.05
C SER A 183 24.16 1.94 17.49
N ILE A 184 24.76 1.03 16.73
CA ILE A 184 26.15 0.57 16.93
C ILE A 184 27.07 1.48 16.14
#